data_AF-V5AAM4-F1
#
_entry.id   AF-V5AAM4-F1
#
_cell.length_a   1.000
_cell.length_b   1.000
_cell.length_c   1.000
_cell.angle_alpha   90.00
_cell.angle_beta   90.00
_cell.angle_gamma   90.00
#
_symmetry.space_group_name_H-M   'P 1'
#
loop_
_entity.id
_entity.type
_entity.pdbx_description
1 polymer ?
#
loop_
_entity_poly.entity_id
_entity_poly.type
_entity_poly.pdbx_seq_one_letter_code
_entity_poly.pdbx_strand_id
1 'polypeptide(L)'
;MKRVNAIESNREEARERQPSVFCERAKHEAEKMTKELEQRGGTTLEELERALEAKKRESSALQAGRESRIWEYEHTVENIRTRKEDEESASDRLRQAMQQLEQGLSLRQSAIETREQQLEMVQLDGAREREAVMREWHSIEAVRRTVREERCRRRRQWIHQIKEMNAKFPETVRPLAEERKKKCEQATAKEDVAERALASDIKTIEEYLPKLISVEEIPVNLEETGTIQRQFDEVFTQ
;
A
#
# COMPACT_ATOMS: atom_id res chain seq x y z
N MET A 1 -117.48 40.84 67.15
CA MET A 1 -116.61 40.60 65.98
C MET A 1 -115.26 41.34 66.08
N LYS A 2 -115.19 42.68 66.12
CA LYS A 2 -113.88 43.40 66.02
C LYS A 2 -112.85 43.16 67.15
N ARG A 3 -113.28 42.94 68.41
CA ARG A 3 -112.34 42.75 69.56
C ARG A 3 -111.74 41.34 69.68
N VAL A 4 -112.48 40.31 69.25
CA VAL A 4 -112.02 38.91 69.30
C VAL A 4 -110.95 38.68 68.22
N ASN A 5 -111.18 39.19 66.99
CA ASN A 5 -110.20 39.14 65.92
C ASN A 5 -108.88 39.84 66.28
N ALA A 6 -108.91 40.92 67.08
CA ALA A 6 -107.70 41.61 67.53
C ALA A 6 -106.87 40.80 68.56
N ILE A 7 -107.54 39.99 69.40
CA ILE A 7 -106.86 39.12 70.38
C ILE A 7 -106.28 37.89 69.68
N GLU A 8 -107.01 37.30 68.75
CA GLU A 8 -106.51 36.20 67.91
C GLU A 8 -105.33 36.66 67.04
N SER A 9 -105.44 37.81 66.37
CA SER A 9 -104.33 38.41 65.60
C SER A 9 -103.08 38.64 66.45
N ASN A 10 -103.22 39.20 67.66
CA ASN A 10 -102.07 39.40 68.56
C ASN A 10 -101.48 38.09 69.08
N ARG A 11 -102.30 37.05 69.27
CA ARG A 11 -101.83 35.74 69.74
C ARG A 11 -101.16 34.95 68.63
N GLU A 12 -101.63 35.10 67.39
CA GLU A 12 -100.99 34.57 66.18
C GLU A 12 -99.64 35.28 65.94
N GLU A 13 -99.61 36.62 66.01
CA GLU A 13 -98.38 37.41 65.93
C GLU A 13 -97.36 37.04 67.02
N ALA A 14 -97.82 36.79 68.25
CA ALA A 14 -96.94 36.36 69.34
C ALA A 14 -96.38 34.94 69.11
N ARG A 15 -97.18 34.02 68.55
CA ARG A 15 -96.72 32.66 68.19
C ARG A 15 -95.73 32.67 67.02
N GLU A 16 -95.87 33.60 66.08
CA GLU A 16 -94.95 33.74 64.95
C GLU A 16 -93.63 34.43 65.38
N ARG A 17 -93.70 35.40 66.30
CA ARG A 17 -92.53 36.11 66.82
C ARG A 17 -91.68 35.29 67.80
N GLN A 18 -92.27 34.40 68.60
CA GLN A 18 -91.54 33.63 69.62
C GLN A 18 -90.42 32.71 69.05
N PRO A 19 -90.66 31.91 68.00
CA PRO A 19 -89.62 31.11 67.35
C PRO A 19 -88.52 31.97 66.75
N SER A 20 -88.87 33.10 66.13
CA SER A 20 -87.90 34.08 65.63
C SER A 20 -86.97 34.57 66.74
N VAL A 21 -87.53 34.99 67.89
CA VAL A 21 -86.74 35.44 69.05
C VAL A 21 -85.84 34.34 69.60
N PHE A 22 -86.32 33.08 69.64
CA PHE A 22 -85.50 31.96 70.08
C PHE A 22 -84.35 31.67 69.10
N CYS A 23 -84.63 31.66 67.80
CA CYS A 23 -83.62 31.50 66.75
C CYS A 23 -82.56 32.61 66.81
N GLU A 24 -82.96 33.86 67.01
CA GLU A 24 -82.02 34.97 67.14
C GLU A 24 -81.16 34.86 68.41
N ARG A 25 -81.72 34.41 69.54
CA ARG A 25 -80.93 34.13 70.75
C ARG A 25 -79.93 33.00 70.53
N ALA A 26 -80.35 31.90 69.90
CA ALA A 26 -79.47 30.78 69.60
C ALA A 26 -78.33 31.17 68.63
N LYS A 27 -78.62 31.99 67.61
CA LYS A 27 -77.58 32.57 66.73
C LYS A 27 -76.61 33.43 67.51
N HIS A 28 -77.11 34.30 68.37
CA HIS A 28 -76.25 35.18 69.17
C HIS A 28 -75.36 34.40 70.15
N GLU A 29 -75.90 33.36 70.80
CA GLU A 29 -75.13 32.46 71.65
C GLU A 29 -74.06 31.68 70.85
N ALA A 30 -74.39 31.19 69.65
CA ALA A 30 -73.45 30.52 68.77
C ALA A 30 -72.31 31.45 68.32
N GLU A 31 -72.63 32.68 67.89
CA GLU A 31 -71.63 33.69 67.53
C GLU A 31 -70.72 34.06 68.70
N LYS A 32 -71.28 34.15 69.92
CA LYS A 32 -70.51 34.42 71.12
C LYS A 32 -69.53 33.27 71.43
N MET A 33 -70.00 32.02 71.34
CA MET A 33 -69.15 30.84 71.51
C MET A 33 -68.03 30.79 70.46
N THR A 34 -68.33 31.10 69.19
CA THR A 34 -67.32 31.18 68.13
C THR A 34 -66.25 32.22 68.47
N LYS A 35 -66.64 33.43 68.86
CA LYS A 35 -65.70 34.51 69.22
C LYS A 35 -64.85 34.15 70.45
N GLU A 36 -65.41 33.50 71.46
CA GLU A 36 -64.66 33.03 72.63
C GLU A 36 -63.65 31.94 72.27
N LEU A 37 -64.01 31.03 71.35
CA LEU A 37 -63.10 30.01 70.85
C LEU A 37 -61.96 30.61 70.02
N GLU A 38 -62.25 31.59 69.16
CA GLU A 38 -61.24 32.33 68.39
C GLU A 38 -60.27 33.10 69.31
N GLN A 39 -60.79 33.74 70.36
CA GLN A 39 -59.97 34.43 71.36
C GLN A 39 -59.06 33.48 72.15
N ARG A 40 -59.58 32.31 72.55
CA ARG A 40 -58.77 31.29 73.24
C ARG A 40 -57.75 30.62 72.32
N GLY A 41 -58.11 30.40 71.05
CA GLY A 41 -57.28 29.77 70.04
C GLY A 41 -56.23 30.71 69.42
N GLY A 42 -56.43 32.02 69.50
CA GLY A 42 -55.52 33.03 68.97
C GLY A 42 -55.53 33.17 67.44
N THR A 43 -56.45 32.50 66.74
CA THR A 43 -56.62 32.53 65.29
C THR A 43 -58.10 32.43 64.94
N THR A 44 -58.54 33.19 63.94
CA THR A 44 -59.95 33.14 63.49
C THR A 44 -60.21 31.97 62.54
N LEU A 45 -61.46 31.52 62.45
CA LEU A 45 -61.84 30.45 61.52
C LEU A 45 -61.52 30.85 60.07
N GLU A 46 -61.78 32.11 59.71
CA GLU A 46 -61.47 32.66 58.39
C GLU A 46 -59.97 32.68 58.06
N GLU A 47 -59.11 32.89 59.07
CA GLU A 47 -57.65 32.80 58.88
C GLU A 47 -57.19 31.37 58.61
N LEU A 48 -57.78 30.39 59.31
CA LEU A 48 -57.49 28.97 59.09
C LEU A 48 -57.96 28.50 57.71
N GLU A 49 -59.14 28.92 57.26
CA GLU A 49 -59.63 28.65 55.90
C GLU A 49 -58.72 29.26 54.84
N ARG A 50 -58.32 30.53 55.00
CA ARG A 50 -57.37 31.19 54.09
C ARG A 50 -56.02 30.48 54.07
N ALA A 51 -55.49 30.08 55.22
CA ALA A 51 -54.23 29.35 55.32
C ALA A 51 -54.31 27.96 54.65
N LEU A 52 -55.42 27.24 54.84
CA LEU A 52 -55.66 25.95 54.19
C LEU A 52 -55.72 26.10 52.67
N GLU A 53 -56.46 27.09 52.17
CA GLU A 53 -56.56 27.36 50.74
C GLU A 53 -55.22 27.83 50.13
N ALA A 54 -54.40 28.57 50.88
CA ALA A 54 -53.03 28.89 50.46
C ALA A 54 -52.16 27.63 50.37
N LYS A 55 -52.23 26.73 51.36
CA LYS A 55 -51.47 25.48 51.37
C LYS A 55 -51.91 24.50 50.27
N LYS A 56 -53.21 24.44 49.96
CA LYS A 56 -53.69 23.67 48.81
C LYS A 56 -53.08 24.17 47.50
N ARG A 57 -53.09 25.49 47.26
CA ARG A 57 -52.48 26.09 46.07
C ARG A 57 -50.97 25.82 46.00
N GLU A 58 -50.27 25.97 47.13
CA GLU A 58 -48.84 25.65 47.22
C GLU A 58 -48.58 24.17 46.89
N SER A 59 -49.36 23.26 47.46
CA SER A 59 -49.25 21.82 47.18
C SER A 59 -49.52 21.51 45.71
N SER A 60 -50.55 22.11 45.10
CA SER A 60 -50.84 21.93 43.67
C SER A 60 -49.72 22.46 42.78
N ALA A 61 -49.12 23.61 43.13
CA ALA A 61 -47.99 24.16 42.40
C ALA A 61 -46.74 23.27 42.51
N LEU A 62 -46.46 22.75 43.71
CA LEU A 62 -45.36 21.80 43.92
C LEU A 62 -45.59 20.48 43.19
N GLN A 63 -46.83 19.99 43.15
CA GLN A 63 -47.22 18.78 42.42
C GLN A 63 -46.99 18.97 40.91
N ALA A 64 -47.51 20.05 40.32
CA ALA A 64 -47.30 20.38 38.92
C ALA A 64 -45.81 20.54 38.58
N GLY A 65 -45.03 21.18 39.45
CA GLY A 65 -43.58 21.31 39.29
C GLY A 65 -42.82 19.99 39.43
N ARG A 66 -43.34 18.99 40.17
CA ARG A 66 -42.78 17.64 40.20
C ARG A 66 -43.12 16.88 38.93
N GLU A 67 -44.37 16.94 38.49
CA GLU A 67 -44.85 16.28 37.27
C GLU A 67 -44.12 16.79 36.02
N SER A 68 -43.91 18.11 35.90
CA SER A 68 -43.11 18.70 34.81
C SER A 68 -41.69 18.13 34.77
N ARG A 69 -41.02 18.06 35.93
CA ARG A 69 -39.66 17.52 36.03
C ARG A 69 -39.59 16.04 35.74
N ILE A 70 -40.56 15.26 36.23
CA ILE A 70 -40.66 13.83 35.93
C ILE A 70 -40.79 13.64 34.42
N TRP A 71 -41.69 14.39 33.78
CA TRP A 71 -41.89 14.34 32.34
C TRP A 71 -40.62 14.72 31.55
N GLU A 72 -39.92 15.78 31.95
CA GLU A 72 -38.64 16.19 31.34
C GLU A 72 -37.56 15.11 31.48
N TYR A 73 -37.46 14.47 32.64
CA TYR A 73 -36.50 13.39 32.87
C TYR A 73 -36.85 12.14 32.05
N GLU A 74 -38.12 11.75 32.01
CA GLU A 74 -38.57 10.63 31.18
C GLU A 74 -38.26 10.86 29.70
N HIS A 75 -38.57 12.06 29.19
CA HIS A 75 -38.28 12.43 27.81
C HIS A 75 -36.77 12.46 27.53
N THR A 76 -35.96 12.95 28.47
CA THR A 76 -34.50 12.96 28.32
C THR A 76 -33.92 11.54 28.32
N VAL A 77 -34.40 10.67 29.20
CA VAL A 77 -34.00 9.26 29.25
C VAL A 77 -34.36 8.56 27.94
N GLU A 78 -35.53 8.83 27.38
CA GLU A 78 -35.95 8.23 26.12
C GLU A 78 -35.07 8.68 24.95
N ASN A 79 -34.73 9.98 24.88
CA ASN A 79 -33.79 10.48 23.87
C ASN A 79 -32.39 9.88 24.01
N ILE A 80 -31.93 9.59 25.23
CA ILE A 80 -30.66 8.93 25.47
C ILE A 80 -30.71 7.47 24.99
N ARG A 81 -31.84 6.77 25.21
CA ARG A 81 -32.02 5.38 24.75
C ARG A 81 -31.98 5.28 23.23
N THR A 82 -32.76 6.10 22.53
CA THR A 82 -32.79 6.07 21.05
C THR A 82 -31.42 6.42 20.46
N ARG A 83 -30.76 7.44 20.99
CA ARG A 83 -29.40 7.80 20.59
C ARG A 83 -28.40 6.66 20.82
N LYS A 84 -28.49 5.98 21.97
CA LYS A 84 -27.64 4.84 22.28
C LYS A 84 -27.84 3.70 21.27
N GLU A 85 -29.09 3.38 20.93
CA GLU A 85 -29.40 2.34 19.93
C GLU A 85 -28.85 2.69 18.53
N ASP A 86 -28.95 3.96 18.13
CA ASP A 86 -28.39 4.45 16.87
C ASP A 86 -26.86 4.36 16.85
N GLU A 87 -26.20 4.74 17.95
CA GLU A 87 -24.75 4.67 18.12
C GLU A 87 -24.25 3.21 18.14
N GLU A 88 -24.95 2.30 18.83
CA GLU A 88 -24.65 0.86 18.82
C GLU A 88 -24.80 0.27 17.41
N SER A 89 -25.90 0.61 16.72
CA SER A 89 -26.13 0.19 15.33
C SER A 89 -25.05 0.73 14.38
N ALA A 90 -24.60 1.97 14.57
CA ALA A 90 -23.50 2.53 13.81
C ALA A 90 -22.17 1.82 14.10
N SER A 91 -21.88 1.52 15.37
CA SER A 91 -20.70 0.76 15.78
C SER A 91 -20.68 -0.65 15.17
N ASP A 92 -21.82 -1.34 15.13
CA ASP A 92 -21.90 -2.68 14.53
C ASP A 92 -21.66 -2.66 13.03
N ARG A 93 -22.20 -1.66 12.32
CA ARG A 93 -21.91 -1.43 10.89
C ARG A 93 -20.42 -1.20 10.65
N LEU A 94 -19.75 -0.41 11.50
CA LEU A 94 -18.31 -0.19 11.42
C LEU A 94 -17.52 -1.47 11.68
N ARG A 95 -17.92 -2.28 12.68
CA ARG A 95 -17.26 -3.56 12.96
C ARG A 95 -17.33 -4.51 11.77
N GLN A 96 -18.49 -4.58 11.10
CA GLN A 96 -18.64 -5.37 9.87
C GLN A 96 -17.76 -4.86 8.74
N ALA A 97 -17.69 -3.53 8.54
CA ALA A 97 -16.82 -2.94 7.53
C ALA A 97 -15.34 -3.23 7.79
N MET A 98 -14.90 -3.16 9.06
CA MET A 98 -13.53 -3.53 9.45
C MET A 98 -13.23 -4.98 9.12
N GLN A 99 -14.12 -5.92 9.45
CA GLN A 99 -13.94 -7.34 9.12
C GLN A 99 -13.82 -7.58 7.61
N GLN A 100 -14.62 -6.90 6.79
CA GLN A 100 -14.52 -6.99 5.33
C GLN A 100 -13.19 -6.46 4.82
N LEU A 101 -12.70 -5.35 5.37
CA LEU A 101 -11.38 -4.80 5.01
C LEU A 101 -10.24 -5.73 5.44
N GLU A 102 -10.30 -6.34 6.61
CA GLU A 102 -9.33 -7.31 7.09
C GLU A 102 -9.27 -8.56 6.18
N GLN A 103 -10.44 -9.06 5.75
CA GLN A 103 -10.51 -10.13 4.75
C GLN A 103 -9.94 -9.71 3.40
N GLY A 104 -10.25 -8.48 2.95
CA GLY A 104 -9.68 -7.94 1.72
C GLY A 104 -8.16 -7.78 1.79
N LEU A 105 -7.64 -7.40 2.97
CA LEU A 105 -6.21 -7.25 3.22
C LEU A 105 -5.50 -8.60 3.22
N SER A 106 -6.06 -9.63 3.87
CA SER A 106 -5.46 -10.97 3.88
C SER A 106 -5.42 -11.60 2.49
N LEU A 107 -6.46 -11.39 1.66
CA LEU A 107 -6.48 -11.82 0.26
C LEU A 107 -5.41 -11.11 -0.59
N ARG A 108 -5.19 -9.81 -0.35
CA ARG A 108 -4.14 -9.06 -1.06
C ARG A 108 -2.75 -9.51 -0.64
N GLN A 109 -2.54 -9.76 0.65
CA GLN A 109 -1.28 -10.26 1.17
C GLN A 109 -0.92 -11.61 0.54
N SER A 110 -1.84 -12.57 0.54
CA SER A 110 -1.59 -13.88 -0.08
C SER A 110 -1.34 -13.78 -1.59
N ALA A 111 -2.03 -12.88 -2.29
CA ALA A 111 -1.79 -12.62 -3.70
C ALA A 111 -0.40 -12.01 -3.96
N ILE A 112 0.07 -11.11 -3.08
CA ILE A 112 1.41 -10.53 -3.15
C ILE A 112 2.47 -11.61 -2.91
N GLU A 113 2.35 -12.39 -1.83
CA GLU A 113 3.28 -13.50 -1.51
C GLU A 113 3.39 -14.49 -2.68
N THR A 114 2.27 -14.83 -3.31
CA THR A 114 2.26 -15.73 -4.47
C THR A 114 3.02 -15.11 -5.65
N ARG A 115 2.86 -13.81 -5.91
CA ARG A 115 3.59 -13.13 -6.99
C ARG A 115 5.07 -12.99 -6.67
N GLU A 116 5.43 -12.74 -5.42
CA GLU A 116 6.82 -12.69 -4.98
C GLU A 116 7.52 -14.03 -5.21
N GLN A 117 6.87 -15.15 -4.86
CA GLN A 117 7.39 -16.49 -5.17
C GLN A 117 7.55 -16.74 -6.67
N GLN A 118 6.59 -16.30 -7.49
CA GLN A 118 6.69 -16.41 -8.95
C GLN A 118 7.86 -15.58 -9.51
N LEU A 119 8.05 -14.37 -9.00
CA LEU A 119 9.16 -13.50 -9.41
C LEU A 119 10.51 -14.09 -9.00
N GLU A 120 10.63 -14.67 -7.81
CA GLU A 120 11.84 -15.35 -7.36
C GLU A 120 12.20 -16.52 -8.29
N MET A 121 11.22 -17.34 -8.68
CA MET A 121 11.43 -18.43 -9.64
C MET A 121 11.94 -17.92 -11.00
N VAL A 122 11.32 -16.86 -11.53
CA VAL A 122 11.74 -16.25 -12.81
C VAL A 122 13.16 -15.68 -12.71
N GLN A 123 13.52 -15.05 -11.59
CA GLN A 123 14.87 -14.53 -11.37
C GLN A 123 15.91 -15.65 -11.32
N LEU A 124 15.59 -16.77 -10.66
CA LEU A 124 16.46 -17.95 -10.60
C LEU A 124 16.65 -18.58 -11.99
N ASP A 125 15.58 -18.72 -12.77
CA ASP A 125 15.67 -19.25 -14.13
C ASP A 125 16.49 -18.31 -15.03
N GLY A 126 16.24 -16.99 -14.98
CA GLY A 126 17.05 -16.01 -15.71
C GLY A 126 18.53 -16.02 -15.30
N ALA A 127 18.84 -16.25 -14.01
CA ALA A 127 20.21 -16.41 -13.55
C ALA A 127 20.87 -17.69 -14.10
N ARG A 128 20.14 -18.81 -14.12
CA ARG A 128 20.62 -20.09 -14.68
C ARG A 128 20.87 -19.98 -16.18
N GLU A 129 20.00 -19.29 -16.91
CA GLU A 129 20.16 -19.03 -18.34
C GLU A 129 21.40 -18.20 -18.62
N ARG A 130 21.61 -17.10 -17.87
CA ARG A 130 22.84 -16.28 -17.96
C ARG A 130 24.09 -17.11 -17.71
N GLU A 131 24.09 -17.95 -16.67
CA GLU A 131 25.22 -18.84 -16.40
C GLU A 131 25.47 -19.83 -17.54
N ALA A 132 24.41 -20.41 -18.11
CA ALA A 132 24.55 -21.34 -19.24
C ALA A 132 25.19 -20.66 -20.46
N VAL A 133 24.70 -19.47 -20.82
CA VAL A 133 25.27 -18.66 -21.92
C VAL A 133 26.74 -18.36 -21.66
N MET A 134 27.09 -17.91 -20.45
CA MET A 134 28.48 -17.61 -20.10
C MET A 134 29.37 -18.86 -20.22
N ARG A 135 28.91 -20.03 -19.77
CA ARG A 135 29.67 -21.28 -19.91
C ARG A 135 29.90 -21.65 -21.38
N GLU A 136 28.88 -21.50 -22.22
CA GLU A 136 29.01 -21.76 -23.66
C GLU A 136 29.99 -20.80 -24.33
N TRP A 137 29.94 -19.51 -24.01
CA TRP A 137 30.89 -18.52 -24.50
C TRP A 137 32.34 -18.91 -24.18
N HIS A 138 32.63 -19.27 -22.92
CA HIS A 138 33.96 -19.72 -22.51
C HIS A 138 34.38 -21.00 -23.24
N SER A 139 33.45 -21.94 -23.45
CA SER A 139 33.69 -23.17 -24.21
C SER A 139 34.06 -22.87 -25.68
N ILE A 140 33.27 -22.02 -26.34
CA ILE A 140 33.53 -21.59 -27.73
C ILE A 140 34.86 -20.85 -27.83
N GLU A 141 35.17 -19.98 -26.88
CA GLU A 141 36.44 -19.25 -26.86
C GLU A 141 37.63 -20.19 -26.68
N ALA A 142 37.53 -21.19 -25.80
CA ALA A 142 38.53 -22.23 -25.66
C ALA A 142 38.76 -23.01 -26.97
N VAL A 143 37.68 -23.40 -27.66
CA VAL A 143 37.76 -24.07 -28.98
C VAL A 143 38.38 -23.15 -30.04
N ARG A 144 38.00 -21.87 -30.08
CA ARG A 144 38.60 -20.90 -31.01
C ARG A 144 40.10 -20.75 -30.77
N ARG A 145 40.52 -20.71 -29.51
CA ARG A 145 41.93 -20.63 -29.13
C ARG A 145 42.71 -21.85 -29.61
N THR A 146 42.21 -23.06 -29.36
CA THR A 146 42.89 -24.30 -29.79
C THR A 146 43.00 -24.38 -31.32
N VAL A 147 41.95 -24.00 -32.05
CA VAL A 147 41.98 -23.96 -33.52
C VAL A 147 43.01 -22.95 -34.04
N ARG A 148 43.07 -21.74 -33.45
CA ARG A 148 44.07 -20.72 -33.82
C ARG A 148 45.49 -21.22 -33.56
N GLU A 149 45.73 -21.86 -32.41
CA GLU A 149 47.04 -22.42 -32.05
C GLU A 149 47.49 -23.52 -33.01
N GLU A 150 46.60 -24.45 -33.37
CA GLU A 150 46.89 -25.51 -34.34
C GLU A 150 47.15 -24.96 -35.75
N ARG A 151 46.39 -23.96 -36.21
CA ARG A 151 46.67 -23.30 -37.50
C ARG A 151 48.03 -22.57 -37.48
N CYS A 152 48.34 -21.85 -36.41
CA CYS A 152 49.65 -21.22 -36.25
C CYS A 152 50.79 -22.24 -36.28
N ARG A 153 50.59 -23.41 -35.65
CA ARG A 153 51.54 -24.52 -35.68
C ARG A 153 51.76 -25.05 -37.09
N ARG A 154 50.69 -25.27 -37.86
CA ARG A 154 50.79 -25.69 -39.27
C ARG A 154 51.51 -24.66 -40.13
N ARG A 155 51.19 -23.37 -39.97
CA ARG A 155 51.90 -22.29 -40.70
C ARG A 155 53.37 -22.25 -40.36
N ARG A 156 53.75 -22.40 -39.08
CA ARG A 156 55.16 -22.51 -38.67
C ARG A 156 55.86 -23.70 -39.35
N GLN A 157 55.20 -24.87 -39.42
CA GLN A 157 55.75 -26.03 -40.13
C GLN A 157 55.94 -25.76 -41.62
N TRP A 158 54.95 -25.14 -42.29
CA TRP A 158 55.03 -24.82 -43.71
C TRP A 158 56.13 -23.80 -44.01
N ILE A 159 56.26 -22.76 -43.18
CA ILE A 159 57.36 -21.77 -43.25
C ILE A 159 58.71 -22.48 -43.10
N HIS A 160 58.83 -23.42 -42.16
CA HIS A 160 60.07 -24.17 -41.95
C HIS A 160 60.44 -24.99 -43.19
N GLN A 161 59.47 -25.69 -43.80
CA GLN A 161 59.68 -26.45 -45.05
C GLN A 161 60.10 -25.55 -46.22
N ILE A 162 59.46 -24.39 -46.38
CA ILE A 162 59.83 -23.42 -47.44
C ILE A 162 61.25 -22.91 -47.22
N LYS A 163 61.62 -22.56 -45.98
CA LYS A 163 62.99 -22.13 -45.65
C LYS A 163 64.02 -23.23 -45.93
N GLU A 164 63.71 -24.47 -45.58
CA GLU A 164 64.59 -25.61 -45.86
C GLU A 164 64.78 -25.81 -47.38
N MET A 165 63.71 -25.70 -48.17
CA MET A 165 63.76 -25.77 -49.63
C MET A 165 64.56 -24.61 -50.24
N ASN A 166 64.31 -23.38 -49.78
CA ASN A 166 65.03 -22.18 -50.20
C ASN A 166 66.52 -22.26 -49.88
N ALA A 167 66.90 -22.84 -48.74
CA ALA A 167 68.30 -23.03 -48.35
C ALA A 167 69.05 -24.06 -49.21
N LYS A 168 68.37 -25.11 -49.69
CA LYS A 168 68.94 -26.13 -50.59
C LYS A 168 69.09 -25.66 -52.03
N PHE A 169 68.31 -24.67 -52.47
CA PHE A 169 68.30 -24.20 -53.86
C PHE A 169 69.65 -23.60 -54.31
N PRO A 170 70.35 -22.77 -53.51
CA PRO A 170 71.71 -22.35 -53.81
C PRO A 170 72.71 -23.51 -53.86
N GLU A 171 72.50 -24.57 -53.07
CA GLU A 171 73.36 -25.76 -53.06
C GLU A 171 73.19 -26.61 -54.32
N THR A 172 72.02 -26.62 -54.96
CA THR A 172 71.82 -27.30 -56.24
C THR A 172 72.33 -26.48 -57.43
N VAL A 173 72.33 -25.14 -57.33
CA VAL A 173 72.87 -24.26 -58.38
C VAL A 173 74.40 -24.15 -58.31
N ARG A 174 75.02 -24.26 -57.12
CA ARG A 174 76.48 -24.14 -56.92
C ARG A 174 77.31 -25.15 -57.74
N PRO A 175 76.97 -26.46 -57.84
CA PRO A 175 77.69 -27.41 -58.68
C PRO A 175 77.69 -27.05 -60.16
N LEU A 176 76.59 -26.47 -60.68
CA LEU A 176 76.52 -26.01 -62.07
C LEU A 176 77.51 -24.87 -62.33
N ALA A 177 77.65 -23.95 -61.37
CA ALA A 177 78.65 -22.88 -61.43
C ALA A 177 80.09 -23.42 -61.30
N GLU A 178 80.32 -24.45 -60.47
CA GLU A 178 81.62 -25.11 -60.31
C GLU A 178 82.02 -25.93 -61.54
N GLU A 179 81.09 -26.61 -62.20
CA GLU A 179 81.33 -27.33 -63.45
C GLU A 179 81.68 -26.38 -64.60
N ARG A 180 81.02 -25.22 -64.69
CA ARG A 180 81.39 -24.17 -65.66
C ARG A 180 82.83 -23.68 -65.44
N LYS A 181 83.23 -23.45 -64.19
CA LYS A 181 84.62 -23.09 -63.84
C LYS A 181 85.63 -24.16 -64.24
N LYS A 182 85.32 -25.44 -64.05
CA LYS A 182 86.18 -26.56 -64.46
C LYS A 182 86.34 -26.68 -65.99
N LYS A 183 85.32 -26.28 -66.74
CA LYS A 183 85.32 -26.27 -68.22
C LYS A 183 85.87 -24.97 -68.85
N CYS A 184 86.27 -23.98 -68.04
CA CYS A 184 86.66 -22.63 -68.49
C CYS A 184 85.56 -21.90 -69.29
N GLU A 185 84.29 -22.23 -69.06
CA GLU A 185 83.14 -21.59 -69.71
C GLU A 185 82.65 -20.41 -68.86
N GLN A 186 82.44 -19.23 -69.46
CA GLN A 186 81.80 -18.10 -68.77
C GLN A 186 80.29 -18.32 -68.72
N ALA A 187 79.66 -17.96 -67.59
CA ALA A 187 78.20 -17.91 -67.50
C ALA A 187 77.67 -16.98 -68.59
N THR A 188 76.63 -17.42 -69.30
CA THR A 188 75.96 -16.54 -70.26
C THR A 188 75.24 -15.43 -69.51
N ALA A 189 75.16 -14.23 -70.08
CA ALA A 189 74.46 -13.10 -69.44
C ALA A 189 73.01 -13.43 -69.04
N LYS A 190 72.36 -14.37 -69.73
CA LYS A 190 70.99 -14.83 -69.41
C LYS A 190 70.95 -15.71 -68.16
N GLU A 191 71.91 -16.60 -67.97
CA GLU A 191 72.01 -17.47 -66.79
C GLU A 191 72.35 -16.65 -65.54
N ASP A 192 73.28 -15.71 -65.66
CA ASP A 192 73.70 -14.82 -64.59
C ASP A 192 72.56 -13.91 -64.09
N VAL A 193 71.72 -13.43 -65.03
CA VAL A 193 70.50 -12.68 -64.71
C VAL A 193 69.44 -13.58 -64.05
N ALA A 194 69.30 -14.82 -64.50
CA ALA A 194 68.35 -15.78 -63.92
C ALA A 194 68.73 -16.18 -62.48
N GLU A 195 70.01 -16.44 -62.20
CA GLU A 195 70.50 -16.77 -60.86
C GLU A 195 70.28 -15.60 -59.88
N ARG A 196 70.52 -14.35 -60.31
CA ARG A 196 70.25 -13.17 -59.49
C ARG A 196 68.75 -12.93 -59.27
N ALA A 197 67.91 -13.18 -60.28
CA ALA A 197 66.46 -13.08 -60.14
C ALA A 197 65.94 -14.10 -59.11
N LEU A 198 66.39 -15.35 -59.19
CA LEU A 198 66.07 -16.41 -58.22
C LEU A 198 66.49 -16.05 -56.80
N ALA A 199 67.69 -15.51 -56.60
CA ALA A 199 68.14 -15.06 -55.28
C ALA A 199 67.28 -13.91 -54.73
N SER A 200 66.85 -12.99 -55.61
CA SER A 200 65.94 -11.90 -55.25
C SER A 200 64.54 -12.41 -54.88
N ASP A 201 64.02 -13.40 -55.60
CA ASP A 201 62.73 -14.02 -55.31
C ASP A 201 62.75 -14.77 -53.99
N ILE A 202 63.81 -15.55 -53.71
CA ILE A 202 64.00 -16.23 -52.42
C ILE A 202 64.02 -15.22 -51.27
N LYS A 203 64.75 -14.11 -51.42
CA LYS A 203 64.83 -13.05 -50.42
C LYS A 203 63.46 -12.40 -50.18
N THR A 204 62.73 -12.12 -51.25
CA THR A 204 61.38 -11.55 -51.18
C THR A 204 60.43 -12.50 -50.45
N ILE A 205 60.45 -13.79 -50.78
CA ILE A 205 59.64 -14.82 -50.10
C ILE A 205 59.97 -14.86 -48.60
N GLU A 206 61.26 -14.87 -48.24
CA GLU A 206 61.68 -14.92 -46.83
C GLU A 206 61.22 -13.71 -46.01
N GLU A 207 61.13 -12.53 -46.61
CA GLU A 207 60.59 -11.30 -45.97
C GLU A 207 59.09 -11.40 -45.67
N TYR A 208 58.31 -12.15 -46.47
CA TYR A 208 56.87 -12.32 -46.27
C TYR A 208 56.49 -13.49 -45.36
N LEU A 209 57.31 -14.54 -45.27
CA LEU A 209 56.99 -15.75 -44.50
C LEU A 209 56.59 -15.48 -43.03
N PRO A 210 57.28 -14.61 -42.25
CA PRO A 210 56.89 -14.34 -40.87
C PRO A 210 55.51 -13.69 -40.74
N LYS A 211 55.11 -12.86 -41.70
CA LYS A 211 53.83 -12.14 -41.70
C LYS A 211 52.64 -13.09 -41.83
N LEU A 212 52.83 -14.28 -42.40
CA LEU A 212 51.79 -15.31 -42.53
C LEU A 212 51.38 -15.91 -41.19
N ILE A 213 52.23 -15.86 -40.16
CA ILE A 213 51.90 -16.37 -38.81
C ILE A 213 50.81 -15.50 -38.17
N SER A 214 50.87 -14.19 -38.37
CA SER A 214 49.97 -13.20 -37.76
C SER A 214 48.68 -12.94 -38.53
N VAL A 215 48.45 -13.58 -39.68
CA VAL A 215 47.21 -13.39 -40.44
C VAL A 215 46.04 -14.00 -39.68
N GLU A 216 45.19 -13.16 -39.09
CA GLU A 216 43.87 -13.58 -38.63
C GLU A 216 42.99 -13.87 -39.85
N GLU A 217 42.39 -15.07 -39.89
CA GLU A 217 41.56 -15.51 -41.02
C GLU A 217 40.10 -15.09 -40.90
N ILE A 218 39.68 -14.67 -39.71
CA ILE A 218 38.33 -14.14 -39.47
C ILE A 218 38.51 -12.63 -39.42
N PRO A 219 37.99 -11.86 -40.39
CA PRO A 219 37.94 -10.41 -40.24
C PRO A 219 37.02 -10.12 -39.05
N VAL A 220 37.62 -9.82 -37.90
CA VAL A 220 36.89 -9.33 -36.74
C VAL A 220 36.62 -7.87 -37.01
N ASN A 221 35.39 -7.54 -37.41
CA ASN A 221 34.94 -6.16 -37.38
C ASN A 221 34.82 -5.74 -35.91
N LEU A 222 35.84 -5.02 -35.42
CA LEU A 222 35.95 -4.60 -34.03
C LEU A 222 34.76 -3.71 -33.59
N GLU A 223 34.19 -2.95 -34.53
CA GLU A 223 33.02 -2.11 -34.28
C GLU A 223 31.74 -2.94 -34.08
N GLU A 224 31.48 -3.90 -34.96
CA GLU A 224 30.33 -4.81 -34.83
C GLU A 224 30.45 -5.66 -33.57
N THR A 225 31.65 -6.15 -33.28
CA THR A 225 31.90 -6.96 -32.08
C THR A 225 31.66 -6.14 -30.81
N GLY A 226 32.15 -4.90 -30.75
CA GLY A 226 31.90 -4.00 -29.62
C GLY A 226 30.44 -3.56 -29.49
N THR A 227 29.71 -3.46 -30.60
CA THR A 227 28.27 -3.13 -30.60
C THR A 227 27.45 -4.30 -30.07
N ILE A 228 27.72 -5.53 -30.52
CA ILE A 228 27.05 -6.74 -30.04
C ILE A 228 27.31 -6.94 -28.54
N GLN A 229 28.53 -6.65 -28.07
CA GLN A 229 28.90 -6.78 -26.67
C GLN A 229 28.12 -5.80 -25.78
N ARG A 230 27.99 -4.53 -26.19
CA ARG A 230 27.15 -3.54 -25.50
C ARG A 230 25.67 -3.91 -25.50
N GLN A 231 25.15 -4.44 -26.61
CA GLN A 231 23.75 -4.88 -26.69
C GLN A 231 23.47 -6.06 -25.76
N PHE A 232 24.42 -7.00 -25.64
CA PHE A 232 24.33 -8.06 -24.63
C PHE A 232 24.34 -7.45 -23.22
N ASP A 233 25.31 -6.60 -22.90
CA ASP A 233 25.41 -5.99 -21.57
C ASP A 233 24.14 -5.18 -21.20
N GLU A 234 23.54 -4.44 -22.14
CA GLU A 234 22.26 -3.73 -21.93
C GLU A 234 21.07 -4.66 -21.70
N VAL A 235 21.00 -5.79 -22.41
CA VAL A 235 19.92 -6.77 -22.25
C VAL A 235 20.04 -7.51 -20.91
N PHE A 236 21.25 -7.71 -20.40
CA PHE A 236 21.49 -8.49 -19.18
C PHE A 236 21.68 -7.64 -17.90
N THR A 237 21.65 -6.31 -18.01
CA THR A 237 21.68 -5.38 -16.86
C THR A 237 20.28 -4.88 -16.42
N GLN A 238 19.21 -5.22 -17.16
CA GLN A 238 17.81 -5.04 -16.73
C GLN A 238 17.29 -6.24 -15.94
#